data_AF-A0A2I0PNB2-F1
#
_entry.id   AF-A0A2I0PNB2-F1
#
_cell.length_a   1.000
_cell.length_b   1.000
_cell.length_c   1.000
_cell.angle_alpha   90.00
_cell.angle_beta   90.00
_cell.angle_gamma   90.00
#
_symmetry.space_group_name_H-M   'P 1'
#
loop_
_entity.id
_entity.type
_entity.pdbx_description
1 polymer ?
#
loop_
_entity_poly.entity_id
_entity_poly.type
_entity_poly.pdbx_seq_one_letter_code
_entity_poly.pdbx_strand_id
1 'polypeptide(L)'
;MKTYETCVKACREEYKYYDKKLRQRSYHFEKYILVLDEKAPFREGDAVHVMSDDDFQKLFQALKKLKNDKENLLGQIDDLRNYNCSAVENKSFFTKLKQLASEVLTK
;
A
#
# COMPACT_ATOMS: atom_id res chain seq x y z
N MET A 1 -9.23 7.22 14.83
CA MET A 1 -8.23 8.00 14.11
C MET A 1 -8.39 9.45 14.52
N LYS A 2 -7.40 10.03 15.20
CA LYS A 2 -7.43 11.46 15.54
C LYS A 2 -6.48 12.21 14.62
N THR A 3 -7.02 13.07 13.78
CA THR A 3 -6.24 14.03 13.00
C THR A 3 -6.21 15.35 13.74
N TYR A 4 -5.04 15.99 13.78
CA TYR A 4 -4.89 17.30 14.37
C TYR A 4 -4.53 18.29 13.26
N GLU A 5 -5.21 19.43 13.26
CA GLU A 5 -4.86 20.53 12.39
C GLU A 5 -3.64 21.24 12.99
N THR A 6 -2.61 21.45 12.18
CA THR A 6 -1.41 22.17 12.57
C THR A 6 -0.93 23.01 11.41
N CYS A 7 -0.15 24.05 11.70
CA CYS A 7 0.44 24.90 10.68
C CYS A 7 1.90 24.50 10.45
N VAL A 8 2.33 24.52 9.19
CA VAL A 8 3.74 24.32 8.85
C VAL A 8 4.55 25.50 9.42
N LYS A 9 5.48 25.20 10.34
CA LYS A 9 6.40 26.19 10.91
C LYS A 9 7.82 25.95 10.40
N ALA A 10 8.48 27.01 9.97
CA ALA A 10 9.92 27.02 9.75
C ALA A 10 10.61 27.27 11.11
N CYS A 11 11.30 26.26 11.64
CA CYS A 11 12.16 26.46 12.79
C CYS A 11 13.52 26.99 12.32
N ARG A 12 13.99 28.09 12.90
CA ARG A 12 15.35 28.59 12.68
C ARG A 12 16.24 28.06 13.78
N GLU A 13 17.13 27.14 13.44
CA GLU A 13 18.19 26.66 14.34
C GLU A 13 19.46 27.47 14.07
N GLU A 14 20.12 27.93 15.14
CA GLU A 14 21.39 28.66 15.08
C GLU A 14 22.49 27.80 15.69
N TYR A 15 23.49 27.44 14.90
CA TYR A 15 24.68 26.73 15.39
C TYR A 15 25.84 27.69 15.56
N LYS A 16 26.32 27.85 16.79
CA LYS A 16 27.47 28.68 17.14
C LYS A 16 28.69 27.81 17.38
N TYR A 17 29.81 28.17 16.76
CA TYR A 17 31.10 27.53 17.02
C TYR A 17 32.22 28.57 17.07
N TYR A 18 33.31 28.20 17.72
CA TYR A 18 34.51 29.03 17.82
C TYR A 18 35.60 28.45 16.92
N ASP A 19 36.24 29.31 16.13
CA ASP A 19 37.37 28.91 15.30
C ASP A 19 38.66 28.75 16.14
N LYS A 20 39.73 28.25 15.51
CA LYS A 20 41.05 28.11 16.16
C LYS A 20 41.65 29.45 16.63
N LYS A 21 41.10 30.58 16.21
CA LYS A 21 41.47 31.94 16.63
C LYS A 21 40.46 32.54 17.61
N LEU A 22 39.62 31.72 18.26
CA LEU A 22 38.59 32.12 19.22
C LEU A 22 37.53 33.08 18.66
N ARG A 23 37.37 33.14 17.34
CA ARG A 23 36.31 33.95 16.71
C ARG A 23 35.03 33.14 16.68
N GLN A 24 33.95 33.74 17.18
CA GLN A 24 32.63 33.15 17.12
C GLN A 24 32.08 33.25 15.69
N ARG A 25 31.59 32.13 15.18
CA ARG A 25 30.87 32.05 13.91
C ARG A 25 29.51 31.41 14.18
N SER A 26 28.48 31.91 13.51
CA SER A 26 27.14 31.34 13.54
C SER A 26 26.70 30.93 12.14
N TYR A 27 26.09 29.74 12.04
CA TYR A 27 25.35 29.30 10.87
C TYR A 27 23.88 29.21 11.24
N HIS A 28 23.04 29.77 10.37
CA HIS A 28 21.58 29.70 10.49
C HIS A 28 21.09 28.70 9.45
N PHE A 29 20.25 27.77 9.87
CA PHE A 29 19.56 26.89 8.93
C PHE A 29 18.07 26.81 9.29
N GLU A 30 17.24 26.84 8.25
CA GLU A 30 15.81 26.65 8.36
C GLU A 30 15.49 25.16 8.32
N LYS A 31 14.81 24.68 9.34
CA LYS A 31 14.39 23.29 9.49
C LYS A 31 12.87 23.27 9.60
N TYR A 32 12.23 22.63 8.64
CA TYR A 32 10.79 22.41 8.68
C TYR A 32 10.49 21.21 9.59
N ILE A 33 9.44 21.30 10.40
CA ILE A 33 9.03 20.24 11.33
C ILE A 33 8.56 18.97 10.58
N LEU A 34 8.29 19.08 9.28
CA LEU A 34 7.98 17.97 8.38
C LEU A 34 9.20 17.70 7.49
N VAL A 35 9.63 16.43 7.39
CA VAL A 35 10.69 16.03 6.46
C VAL A 35 10.15 16.18 5.04
N LEU A 36 10.61 17.22 4.36
CA LEU A 36 10.24 17.54 2.98
C LEU A 36 11.23 16.84 2.04
N ASP A 37 10.74 15.84 1.31
CA ASP A 37 11.43 15.33 0.12
C ASP A 37 11.36 16.39 -1.01
N GLU A 38 12.18 16.28 -2.06
CA GLU A 38 12.50 17.35 -3.05
C GLU A 38 11.31 18.01 -3.79
N LYS A 39 10.06 17.57 -3.59
CA LYS A 39 8.83 18.13 -4.18
C LYS A 39 7.87 18.73 -3.14
N ALA A 40 8.40 19.35 -2.08
CA ALA A 40 7.67 19.95 -0.97
C ALA A 40 6.36 20.68 -1.40
N PRO A 41 5.17 20.09 -1.19
CA PRO A 41 3.91 20.67 -1.67
C PRO A 41 3.34 21.74 -0.72
N PHE A 42 3.95 21.95 0.44
CA PHE A 42 3.46 22.84 1.49
C PHE A 42 4.43 23.99 1.74
N ARG A 43 3.89 25.19 1.88
CA ARG A 43 4.61 26.42 2.22
C ARG A 43 4.46 26.73 3.71
N GLU A 44 5.34 27.58 4.24
CA GLU A 44 5.20 28.08 5.60
C GLU A 44 3.82 28.75 5.79
N GLY A 45 3.13 28.41 6.88
CA GLY A 45 1.80 28.91 7.18
C GLY A 45 0.64 28.07 6.64
N ASP A 46 0.90 27.07 5.78
CA ASP A 46 -0.16 26.17 5.30
C ASP A 46 -0.75 25.36 6.47
N ALA A 47 -2.09 25.29 6.52
CA ALA A 47 -2.82 24.43 7.43
C ALA A 47 -2.80 22.99 6.90
N VAL A 48 -2.18 22.09 7.66
CA VAL A 48 -2.08 20.67 7.32
C VAL A 48 -2.72 19.83 8.40
N HIS A 49 -3.40 18.77 7.99
CA HIS A 49 -3.91 17.76 8.91
C HIS A 49 -2.84 16.70 9.12
N VAL A 50 -2.34 16.61 10.35
CA VAL A 50 -1.35 15.61 10.74
C VAL A 50 -2.06 14.46 11.44
N MET A 51 -1.75 13.26 10.98
CA MET A 51 -2.16 12.01 11.61
C MET A 51 -1.02 11.51 12.49
N SER A 52 -1.34 10.91 13.64
CA SER A 52 -0.32 10.29 14.48
C SER A 52 0.32 9.11 13.76
N ASP A 53 1.61 8.86 14.02
CA ASP A 53 2.31 7.73 13.43
C ASP A 53 1.62 6.40 13.78
N ASP A 54 1.17 6.22 15.03
CA ASP A 54 0.42 5.03 15.45
C ASP A 54 -0.83 4.76 14.59
N ASP A 55 -1.61 5.80 14.28
CA ASP A 55 -2.82 5.65 13.48
C ASP A 55 -2.46 5.41 12.00
N PHE A 56 -1.40 6.05 11.51
CA PHE A 56 -0.86 5.80 10.17
C PHE A 56 -0.38 4.35 10.02
N GLN A 57 0.37 3.82 10.98
CA GLN A 57 0.86 2.44 10.98
C GLN A 57 -0.30 1.44 11.00
N LYS A 58 -1.35 1.69 11.79
CA LYS A 58 -2.55 0.84 11.80
C LYS A 58 -3.24 0.81 10.44
N LEU A 59 -3.41 1.98 9.80
CA LEU A 59 -3.97 2.08 8.46
C LEU A 59 -3.11 1.36 7.42
N PHE A 60 -1.79 1.54 7.50
CA PHE A 60 -0.84 0.90 6.62
C PHE A 60 -0.91 -0.63 6.74
N GLN A 61 -0.97 -1.16 7.97
CA GLN A 61 -1.14 -2.59 8.21
C GLN A 61 -2.49 -3.11 7.69
N ALA A 62 -3.58 -2.36 7.89
CA ALA A 62 -4.90 -2.72 7.38
C ALA A 62 -4.91 -2.80 5.84
N LEU A 63 -4.29 -1.83 5.17
CA LEU A 63 -4.13 -1.83 3.71
C LEU A 63 -3.30 -3.01 3.22
N LYS A 64 -2.19 -3.31 3.91
CA LYS A 64 -1.35 -4.46 3.58
C LYS A 64 -2.12 -5.78 3.70
N LYS A 65 -2.93 -5.94 4.74
CA LYS A 65 -3.78 -7.11 4.91
C LYS A 65 -4.81 -7.23 3.79
N LEU A 66 -5.49 -6.13 3.46
CA LEU A 66 -6.51 -6.09 2.40
C LEU A 66 -5.92 -6.42 1.02
N LYS A 67 -4.68 -5.97 0.75
CA LYS A 67 -3.95 -6.36 -0.45
C LYS A 67 -3.66 -7.86 -0.51
N ASN A 68 -3.16 -8.44 0.58
CA ASN A 68 -2.90 -9.88 0.65
C ASN A 68 -4.20 -10.69 0.49
N ASP A 69 -5.29 -10.26 1.14
CA ASP A 69 -6.58 -10.93 1.02
C ASP A 69 -7.11 -10.88 -0.41
N LYS A 70 -6.94 -9.75 -1.11
CA LYS A 70 -7.27 -9.62 -2.53
C LYS A 70 -6.46 -10.60 -3.40
N GLU A 71 -5.15 -10.69 -3.19
CA GLU A 71 -4.28 -11.61 -3.95
C GLU A 71 -4.67 -13.08 -3.70
N ASN A 72 -4.96 -13.45 -2.45
CA ASN A 72 -5.44 -14.78 -2.10
C ASN A 72 -6.79 -15.11 -2.76
N LEU A 73 -7.74 -14.17 -2.74
CA LEU A 73 -9.04 -14.36 -3.38
C LEU A 73 -8.93 -14.52 -4.90
N LEU A 74 -8.04 -13.75 -5.54
CA LEU A 74 -7.77 -13.92 -6.97
C LEU A 74 -7.20 -15.32 -7.27
N GLY A 75 -6.28 -15.81 -6.45
CA GLY A 75 -5.76 -17.18 -6.57
C GLY A 75 -6.87 -18.24 -6.44
N GLN A 76 -7.76 -18.11 -5.45
CA GLN A 76 -8.89 -19.03 -5.28
C GLN A 76 -9.86 -19.00 -6.47
N ILE A 77 -10.10 -17.83 -7.06
CA ILE A 77 -10.95 -17.70 -8.26
C ILE A 77 -10.32 -18.45 -9.44
N ASP A 78 -9.01 -18.33 -9.63
CA ASP A 78 -8.31 -19.02 -10.71
C ASP A 78 -8.31 -20.55 -10.49
N ASP A 79 -8.10 -21.01 -9.26
CA ASP A 79 -8.20 -22.43 -8.91
C ASP A 79 -9.61 -22.98 -9.19
N LEU A 80 -10.66 -22.24 -8.80
CA LEU A 80 -12.04 -22.62 -9.05
C LEU A 80 -12.38 -22.64 -10.54
N ARG A 81 -11.84 -21.70 -11.32
CA ARG A 81 -11.99 -21.70 -12.79
C ARG A 81 -11.36 -22.93 -13.42
N ASN A 82 -10.14 -23.26 -13.01
CA ASN A 82 -9.44 -24.45 -13.50
C ASN A 82 -10.20 -25.73 -13.15
N TYR A 83 -10.70 -25.84 -11.92
CA TYR A 83 -11.51 -26.98 -11.50
C TYR A 83 -12.80 -27.08 -12.33
N ASN A 84 -13.53 -25.98 -12.53
CA ASN A 84 -14.75 -25.98 -13.34
C ASN A 84 -14.49 -26.36 -14.80
N CYS A 85 -13.41 -25.86 -15.42
CA CYS A 85 -13.01 -26.27 -16.77
C CYS A 85 -12.81 -27.79 -16.85
N SER A 86 -12.04 -28.37 -15.91
CA SER A 86 -11.81 -29.82 -15.86
C SER A 86 -13.10 -30.63 -15.62
N ALA A 87 -14.02 -30.12 -14.80
CA ALA A 87 -15.29 -30.77 -14.52
C ALA A 87 -16.24 -30.75 -15.73
N VAL A 88 -16.26 -29.64 -16.49
CA VAL A 88 -17.02 -29.52 -17.75
C VAL A 88 -16.48 -30.48 -18.80
N GLU A 89 -15.15 -30.57 -18.94
CA GLU A 89 -14.51 -31.52 -19.86
C GLU A 89 -14.85 -32.96 -19.51
N ASN A 90 -14.72 -33.35 -18.24
CA ASN A 90 -15.09 -34.69 -17.75
C ASN A 90 -16.57 -35.00 -18.02
N LYS A 91 -17.47 -34.06 -17.73
CA LYS A 91 -18.90 -34.23 -18.01
C LYS A 91 -19.17 -34.44 -19.51
N SER A 92 -18.48 -33.70 -20.37
CA SER A 92 -18.60 -33.85 -21.83
C SER A 92 -18.11 -35.22 -22.31
N PHE A 93 -17.00 -35.71 -21.75
CA PHE A 93 -16.44 -37.02 -22.04
C PHE A 93 -17.41 -38.15 -21.66
N PHE A 94 -17.94 -38.15 -20.43
CA PHE A 94 -18.90 -39.16 -19.98
C PHE A 94 -20.22 -39.12 -20.76
N THR A 95 -20.64 -37.94 -21.24
CA THR A 95 -21.84 -37.81 -22.08
C THR A 95 -21.64 -38.48 -23.44
N LYS A 96 -20.49 -38.27 -24.08
CA LYS A 96 -20.12 -38.96 -25.34
C LYS A 96 -20.01 -40.47 -25.15
N LEU A 97 -19.42 -40.91 -24.04
CA LEU A 97 -19.31 -42.34 -23.69
C LEU A 97 -20.69 -43.00 -23.56
N LYS A 98 -21.64 -42.32 -22.90
CA LYS A 98 -23.02 -42.81 -22.78
C LYS A 98 -23.71 -42.93 -24.14
N GLN A 99 -23.55 -41.94 -25.02
CA GLN A 99 -24.09 -42.00 -26.39
C GLN A 99 -23.54 -43.19 -27.17
N LEU A 100 -22.21 -43.38 -27.17
CA LEU A 100 -21.56 -44.51 -27.84
C LEU A 100 -22.05 -45.85 -27.28
N ALA A 101 -22.18 -45.97 -25.95
CA ALA A 101 -22.69 -47.19 -25.32
C ALA A 101 -24.14 -47.49 -25.74
N SER A 102 -25.00 -46.46 -25.84
CA SER A 102 -26.38 -46.64 -26.32
C SER A 102 -26.45 -47.07 -27.78
N GLU A 103 -25.59 -46.53 -28.64
CA GLU A 103 -25.55 -46.89 -30.07
C GLU A 103 -25.11 -48.33 -30.31
N VAL A 104 -24.19 -48.86 -29.49
CA VAL A 104 -23.73 -50.25 -29.55
C VAL A 104 -24.79 -51.24 -29.05
N LEU A 105 -25.63 -50.86 -28.09
CA LEU A 105 -26.68 -51.71 -27.52
C LEU A 105 -27.96 -51.79 -28.38
N THR A 106 -28.15 -50.85 -29.32
CA THR A 106 -29.32 -50.81 -30.23
C THR A 106 -29.08 -51.44 -31.61
N LYS A 107 -27.89 -52.02 -31.85
CA LYS A 107 -27.56 -52.82 -33.05
C LYS A 107 -27.50 -54.30 -32.71
#